data_AF-A0A931VB62-F1
#
_entry.id   AF-A0A931VB62-F1
#
_cell.length_a   1.000
_cell.length_b   1.000
_cell.length_c   1.000
_cell.angle_alpha   90.00
_cell.angle_beta   90.00
_cell.angle_gamma   90.00
#
_symmetry.space_group_name_H-M   'P 1'
#
loop_
_entity.id
_entity.type
_entity.pdbx_description
1 polymer ?
#
loop_
_entity_poly.entity_id
_entity_poly.type
_entity_poly.pdbx_seq_one_letter_code
_entity_poly.pdbx_strand_id
1 'polypeptide(L)'
;MMIKVAVIGAGSIGFTRGIVRDILCVPEFKNAVEFAFTDISRRNLASVYQLCRRDIAANGFKNKLVATTNRRYALRKANYVFNVVRIGGLEAFRTDIDIPLKYGVDQCVGDTLCAGGIMYAQRNIPAILQFCRDISEVSAAGCIFINHANPMAMNTWACNKYGYGVKTIGLCHGVEFGHQQIAQALGLKAEELDIVCAGINHQTWYIRVKHRGKDLTGKLLAAFEQNRQLRRTEKVRIDMLRRFGYYSTESNGHLSEYVPWYRKRLKDIRKWIDLSSWINGETGGYLRVCAESRNWFETDFPNWLKAPPYKFTPE
;
A
#
# COMPACT_ATOMS: atom_id res chain seq x y z
N MET A 1 13.99 -22.38 -15.12
CA MET A 1 13.63 -21.23 -16.00
C MET A 1 13.89 -19.95 -15.19
N MET A 2 14.57 -18.94 -15.73
CA MET A 2 14.84 -17.70 -15.01
C MET A 2 13.58 -16.83 -14.98
N ILE A 3 13.08 -16.49 -13.79
CA ILE A 3 11.93 -15.58 -13.61
C ILE A 3 12.44 -14.15 -13.71
N LYS A 4 11.76 -13.29 -14.46
CA LYS A 4 12.05 -11.86 -14.49
C LYS A 4 10.96 -11.06 -13.79
N VAL A 5 11.35 -10.27 -12.80
CA VAL A 5 10.49 -9.37 -12.04
C VAL A 5 10.90 -7.93 -12.34
N ALA A 6 10.00 -7.15 -12.94
CA ALA A 6 10.21 -5.73 -13.16
C ALA A 6 9.45 -4.89 -12.12
N VAL A 7 10.00 -3.73 -11.74
CA VAL A 7 9.38 -2.80 -10.80
C VAL A 7 9.33 -1.40 -11.43
N ILE A 8 8.12 -0.90 -11.70
CA ILE A 8 7.83 0.46 -12.16
C ILE A 8 7.64 1.35 -10.93
N GLY A 9 8.37 2.46 -10.86
CA GLY A 9 8.42 3.32 -9.68
C GLY A 9 9.42 2.83 -8.63
N ALA A 10 10.45 2.10 -9.07
CA ALA A 10 11.42 1.44 -8.18
C ALA A 10 12.14 2.41 -7.24
N GLY A 11 12.13 3.71 -7.52
CA GLY A 11 12.65 4.74 -6.62
C GLY A 11 11.92 4.85 -5.28
N SER A 12 10.78 4.17 -5.11
CA SER A 12 10.20 3.88 -3.79
C SER A 12 11.08 2.89 -3.03
N ILE A 13 12.11 3.40 -2.35
CA ILE A 13 13.21 2.58 -1.80
C ILE A 13 12.72 1.52 -0.83
N GLY A 14 11.99 1.91 0.22
CA GLY A 14 11.51 0.97 1.24
C GLY A 14 10.64 -0.13 0.65
N PHE A 15 9.71 0.25 -0.23
CA PHE A 15 8.79 -0.69 -0.87
C PHE A 15 9.51 -1.66 -1.81
N THR A 16 10.35 -1.13 -2.70
CA THR A 16 11.09 -1.95 -3.69
C THR A 16 12.08 -2.88 -3.01
N ARG A 17 12.78 -2.39 -1.98
CA ARG A 17 13.70 -3.20 -1.16
C ARG A 17 12.95 -4.30 -0.40
N GLY A 18 11.75 -4.01 0.10
CA GLY A 18 10.83 -4.99 0.69
C GLY A 18 10.44 -6.08 -0.30
N ILE A 19 9.98 -5.73 -1.51
CA ILE A 19 9.65 -6.69 -2.58
C ILE A 19 10.84 -7.64 -2.85
N VAL A 20 12.05 -7.10 -2.99
CA VAL A 20 13.25 -7.93 -3.24
C VAL A 20 13.51 -8.88 -2.09
N ARG A 21 13.46 -8.38 -0.84
CA ARG A 21 13.65 -9.20 0.36
C ARG A 21 12.64 -10.35 0.39
N ASP A 22 11.36 -10.03 0.29
CA ASP A 22 10.29 -11.01 0.48
C ASP A 22 10.30 -12.09 -0.62
N ILE A 23 10.61 -11.72 -1.87
CA ILE A 23 10.81 -12.69 -2.97
C ILE A 23 12.01 -13.61 -2.69
N LEU A 24 13.13 -13.06 -2.19
CA LEU A 24 14.35 -13.84 -1.97
C LEU A 24 14.38 -14.61 -0.65
N CYS A 25 13.40 -14.41 0.23
CA CYS A 25 13.15 -15.29 1.37
C CYS A 25 12.66 -16.68 0.91
N VAL A 26 12.02 -16.78 -0.27
CA VAL A 26 11.57 -18.05 -0.85
C VAL A 26 12.78 -18.84 -1.40
N PRO A 27 13.08 -20.04 -0.85
CA PRO A 27 14.27 -20.81 -1.23
C PRO A 27 14.43 -21.06 -2.74
N GLU A 28 13.34 -21.34 -3.44
CA GLU A 28 13.29 -21.68 -4.86
C GLU A 28 13.63 -20.49 -5.77
N PHE A 29 13.54 -19.26 -5.26
CA PHE A 29 13.82 -18.02 -6.00
C PHE A 29 15.26 -17.52 -5.85
N LYS A 30 16.02 -18.13 -4.94
CA LYS A 30 17.45 -17.85 -4.76
C LYS A 30 18.19 -18.14 -6.08
N ASN A 31 18.85 -17.13 -6.64
CA ASN A 31 19.56 -17.20 -7.93
C ASN A 31 18.70 -17.48 -9.17
N ALA A 32 17.37 -17.62 -9.03
CA ALA A 32 16.45 -17.93 -10.12
C ALA A 32 15.62 -16.72 -10.60
N VAL A 33 15.90 -15.53 -10.05
CA VAL A 33 15.19 -14.28 -10.36
C VAL A 33 16.13 -13.22 -10.92
N GLU A 34 15.79 -12.65 -12.08
CA GLU A 34 16.31 -11.37 -12.58
C GLU A 34 15.37 -10.23 -12.15
N PHE A 35 15.92 -9.22 -11.47
CA PHE A 35 15.20 -8.00 -11.12
C PHE A 35 15.52 -6.87 -12.11
N ALA A 36 14.49 -6.15 -12.55
CA ALA A 36 14.62 -4.99 -13.42
C ALA A 36 13.88 -3.76 -12.87
N PHE A 37 14.63 -2.76 -12.46
CA PHE A 37 14.09 -1.53 -11.87
C PHE A 37 13.95 -0.44 -12.92
N THR A 38 12.81 0.26 -12.88
CA THR A 38 12.63 1.48 -13.66
C THR A 38 11.92 2.57 -12.87
N ASP A 39 12.44 3.79 -13.03
CA ASP A 39 11.93 5.01 -12.43
C ASP A 39 12.34 6.21 -13.30
N ILE A 40 11.61 7.31 -13.21
CA ILE A 40 11.96 8.58 -13.85
C ILE A 40 13.07 9.31 -13.07
N SER A 41 13.16 9.09 -11.76
CA SER A 41 14.19 9.65 -10.89
C SER A 41 15.46 8.81 -10.94
N ARG A 42 16.46 9.26 -11.72
CA ARG A 42 17.80 8.63 -11.76
C ARG A 42 18.44 8.52 -10.39
N ARG A 43 18.24 9.53 -9.54
CA ARG A 43 18.78 9.59 -8.16
C ARG A 43 18.20 8.46 -7.30
N ASN A 44 16.87 8.37 -7.22
CA ASN A 44 16.22 7.34 -6.39
C ASN A 44 16.49 5.93 -6.93
N LEU A 45 16.54 5.80 -8.26
CA LEU A 45 16.85 4.54 -8.95
C LEU A 45 18.27 4.06 -8.65
N ALA A 46 19.26 4.96 -8.61
CA ALA A 46 20.64 4.61 -8.23
C ALA A 46 20.72 4.16 -6.76
N SER A 47 20.04 4.86 -5.86
CA SER A 47 20.00 4.53 -4.43
C SER A 47 19.37 3.16 -4.15
N VAL A 48 18.20 2.87 -4.71
CA VAL A 48 17.55 1.56 -4.51
C VAL A 48 18.36 0.43 -5.13
N TYR A 49 18.98 0.66 -6.28
CA TYR A 49 19.87 -0.30 -6.92
C TYR A 49 21.06 -0.65 -6.01
N GLN A 50 21.72 0.37 -5.44
CA GLN A 50 22.85 0.18 -4.54
C GLN A 50 22.47 -0.63 -3.30
N LEU A 51 21.35 -0.29 -2.66
CA LEU A 51 20.86 -0.99 -1.46
C LEU A 51 20.48 -2.44 -1.75
N CYS A 52 19.68 -2.69 -2.79
CA CYS A 52 19.26 -4.05 -3.14
C CYS A 52 20.46 -4.91 -3.56
N ARG A 53 21.39 -4.36 -4.34
CA ARG A 53 22.62 -5.08 -4.74
C ARG A 53 23.46 -5.45 -3.51
N ARG A 54 23.61 -4.53 -2.55
CA ARG A 54 24.33 -4.79 -1.30
C ARG A 54 23.67 -5.91 -0.51
N ASP A 55 22.35 -5.87 -0.35
CA ASP A 55 21.62 -6.90 0.42
C ASP A 55 21.70 -8.28 -0.27
N ILE A 56 21.52 -8.34 -1.60
CA ILE A 56 21.68 -9.59 -2.37
C ILE A 56 23.07 -10.19 -2.17
N ALA A 57 24.13 -9.37 -2.29
CA ALA A 57 25.50 -9.82 -2.11
C ALA A 57 25.79 -10.29 -0.68
N ALA A 58 25.28 -9.58 0.34
CA ALA A 58 25.47 -9.93 1.74
C ALA A 58 24.82 -11.27 2.13
N ASN A 59 23.78 -11.70 1.41
CA ASN A 59 23.15 -13.01 1.57
C ASN A 59 23.81 -14.11 0.70
N GLY A 60 24.89 -13.79 -0.04
CA GLY A 60 25.59 -14.74 -0.90
C GLY A 60 24.84 -15.09 -2.19
N PHE A 61 23.83 -14.31 -2.58
CA PHE A 61 23.02 -14.56 -3.76
C PHE A 61 23.63 -13.87 -5.00
N LYS A 62 23.40 -14.47 -6.17
CA LYS A 62 23.92 -14.05 -7.49
C LYS A 62 22.80 -13.62 -8.44
N ASN A 63 21.63 -13.28 -7.89
CA ASN A 63 20.50 -12.77 -8.67
C ASN A 63 20.92 -11.54 -9.50
N LYS A 64 20.54 -11.53 -10.78
CA LYS A 64 20.82 -10.41 -11.67
C LYS A 64 19.92 -9.24 -11.31
N LEU A 65 20.51 -8.05 -11.22
CA LEU A 65 19.79 -6.81 -10.96
C LEU A 65 20.17 -5.76 -12.01
N VAL A 66 19.19 -5.18 -12.69
CA VAL A 66 19.37 -4.08 -13.63
C VAL A 66 18.51 -2.88 -13.22
N ALA A 67 18.99 -1.67 -13.50
CA ALA A 67 18.26 -0.43 -13.26
C ALA A 67 18.34 0.45 -14.51
N THR A 68 17.21 0.98 -14.97
CA THR A 68 17.15 1.84 -16.16
C THR A 68 16.00 2.86 -16.08
N THR A 69 16.17 4.01 -16.73
CA THR A 69 15.07 4.96 -16.95
C THR A 69 14.21 4.58 -18.16
N ASN A 70 14.64 3.59 -18.97
CA ASN A 70 13.86 3.07 -20.08
C ASN A 70 12.89 1.97 -19.59
N ARG A 71 11.62 2.34 -19.40
CA ARG A 71 10.58 1.42 -18.93
C ARG A 71 10.45 0.16 -19.80
N ARG A 72 10.38 0.30 -21.13
CA ARG A 72 10.25 -0.85 -22.04
C ARG A 72 11.42 -1.82 -21.94
N TYR A 73 12.65 -1.31 -21.76
CA TYR A 73 13.82 -2.17 -21.53
C TYR A 73 13.68 -2.98 -20.23
N ALA A 74 13.20 -2.36 -19.14
CA ALA A 74 12.97 -3.06 -17.88
C ALA A 74 11.90 -4.15 -18.02
N LEU A 75 10.80 -3.85 -18.70
CA LEU A 75 9.65 -4.75 -18.89
C LEU A 75 9.92 -5.91 -19.86
N ARG A 76 10.92 -5.78 -20.75
CA ARG A 76 11.22 -6.80 -21.77
C ARG A 76 11.38 -8.20 -21.16
N LYS A 77 10.55 -9.15 -21.59
CA LYS A 77 10.47 -10.54 -21.11
C LYS A 77 10.16 -10.69 -19.61
N ALA A 78 9.59 -9.68 -18.95
CA ALA A 78 9.17 -9.79 -17.55
C ALA A 78 8.02 -10.81 -17.39
N ASN A 79 8.08 -11.65 -16.37
CA ASN A 79 6.99 -12.53 -15.96
C ASN A 79 6.04 -11.82 -14.99
N TYR A 80 6.60 -10.97 -14.13
CA TYR A 80 5.85 -10.19 -13.15
C TYR A 80 6.28 -8.73 -13.22
N VAL A 81 5.31 -7.83 -13.13
CA VAL A 81 5.56 -6.38 -13.13
C VAL A 81 4.87 -5.78 -11.92
N PHE A 82 5.64 -5.20 -11.01
CA PHE A 82 5.11 -4.46 -9.87
C PHE A 82 4.98 -2.97 -10.22
N ASN A 83 3.85 -2.36 -9.85
CA ASN A 83 3.63 -0.93 -9.95
C ASN A 83 3.52 -0.30 -8.57
N VAL A 84 4.49 0.55 -8.23
CA VAL A 84 4.58 1.24 -6.93
C VAL A 84 4.73 2.76 -7.11
N VAL A 85 4.26 3.29 -8.24
CA VAL A 85 4.37 4.71 -8.58
C VAL A 85 3.43 5.59 -7.76
N ARG A 86 3.80 6.87 -7.65
CA ARG A 86 2.88 7.96 -7.32
C ARG A 86 2.90 9.00 -8.46
N ILE A 87 1.92 8.93 -9.36
CA ILE A 87 1.88 9.83 -10.52
C ILE A 87 1.62 11.26 -10.06
N GLY A 88 2.47 12.20 -10.50
CA GLY A 88 2.46 13.60 -10.07
C GLY A 88 3.19 13.87 -8.75
N GLY A 89 3.71 12.82 -8.08
CA GLY A 89 4.47 12.96 -6.84
C GLY A 89 3.70 13.69 -5.73
N LEU A 90 4.44 14.33 -4.82
CA LEU A 90 3.84 15.08 -3.71
C LEU A 90 3.32 16.45 -4.13
N GLU A 91 3.77 16.97 -5.26
CA GLU A 91 3.29 18.25 -5.78
C GLU A 91 1.84 18.15 -6.23
N ALA A 92 1.50 17.16 -7.06
CA ALA A 92 0.10 16.91 -7.42
C ALA A 92 -0.72 16.46 -6.19
N PHE A 93 -0.14 15.61 -5.34
CA PHE A 93 -0.85 15.16 -4.13
C PHE A 93 -1.21 16.31 -3.19
N ARG A 94 -0.35 17.34 -3.10
CA ARG A 94 -0.68 18.56 -2.35
C ARG A 94 -1.94 19.23 -2.90
N THR A 95 -2.05 19.35 -4.22
CA THR A 95 -3.24 19.94 -4.84
C THR A 95 -4.51 19.09 -4.63
N ASP A 96 -4.37 17.76 -4.53
CA ASP A 96 -5.49 16.85 -4.24
C ASP A 96 -6.13 17.08 -2.86
N ILE A 97 -5.36 17.66 -1.92
CA ILE A 97 -5.79 17.94 -0.56
C ILE A 97 -6.14 19.42 -0.38
N ASP A 98 -5.25 20.33 -0.80
CA ASP A 98 -5.38 21.77 -0.55
C ASP A 98 -6.57 22.38 -1.31
N ILE A 99 -6.81 21.96 -2.56
CA ILE A 99 -7.89 22.53 -3.37
C ILE A 99 -9.27 22.16 -2.78
N PRO A 100 -9.60 20.88 -2.50
CA PRO A 100 -10.88 20.54 -1.88
C PRO A 100 -11.05 21.19 -0.51
N LEU A 101 -9.98 21.29 0.29
CA LEU A 101 -10.03 21.92 1.61
C LEU A 101 -10.41 23.40 1.54
N LYS A 102 -9.95 24.15 0.53
CA LYS A 102 -10.37 25.55 0.28
C LYS A 102 -11.88 25.70 0.13
N TYR A 103 -12.56 24.66 -0.35
CA TYR A 103 -14.02 24.62 -0.53
C TYR A 103 -14.74 23.87 0.61
N GLY A 104 -14.05 23.59 1.72
CA GLY A 104 -14.62 22.94 2.90
C GLY A 104 -14.75 21.42 2.79
N VAL A 105 -14.13 20.79 1.78
CA VAL A 105 -14.07 19.33 1.63
C VAL A 105 -12.82 18.80 2.33
N ASP A 106 -13.02 18.23 3.51
CA ASP A 106 -11.94 17.73 4.36
C ASP A 106 -11.58 16.27 4.03
N GLN A 107 -10.28 16.00 3.91
CA GLN A 107 -9.73 14.68 3.60
C GLN A 107 -8.56 14.42 4.56
N CYS A 108 -8.42 13.19 5.05
CA CYS A 108 -7.24 12.75 5.80
C CYS A 108 -6.16 12.22 4.87
N VAL A 109 -6.57 11.36 3.93
CA VAL A 109 -5.72 10.60 3.03
C VAL A 109 -5.87 11.10 1.62
N GLY A 110 -7.09 11.15 1.08
CA GLY A 110 -7.38 11.71 -0.25
C GLY A 110 -6.69 11.01 -1.42
N ASP A 111 -6.27 9.74 -1.26
CA ASP A 111 -5.58 8.97 -2.30
C ASP A 111 -6.44 7.85 -2.92
N THR A 112 -7.63 7.62 -2.37
CA THR A 112 -8.46 6.45 -2.70
C THR A 112 -9.80 6.86 -3.30
N LEU A 113 -10.54 7.74 -2.63
CA LEU A 113 -11.80 8.30 -3.09
C LEU A 113 -11.86 9.81 -2.77
N CYS A 114 -13.06 10.38 -2.67
CA CYS A 114 -13.27 11.82 -2.49
C CYS A 114 -12.67 12.62 -3.65
N ALA A 115 -12.68 13.95 -3.54
CA ALA A 115 -12.15 14.82 -4.58
C ALA A 115 -10.69 14.49 -4.91
N GLY A 116 -9.85 14.25 -3.90
CA GLY A 116 -8.44 13.89 -4.06
C GLY A 116 -8.25 12.57 -4.80
N GLY A 117 -8.93 11.51 -4.38
CA GLY A 117 -8.82 10.20 -5.02
C GLY A 117 -9.36 10.19 -6.45
N ILE A 118 -10.40 10.97 -6.76
CA ILE A 118 -10.92 11.13 -8.14
C ILE A 118 -9.90 11.85 -9.03
N MET A 119 -9.36 12.99 -8.58
CA MET A 119 -8.31 13.71 -9.31
C MET A 119 -7.07 12.83 -9.50
N TYR A 120 -6.70 12.06 -8.47
CA TYR A 120 -5.59 11.13 -8.55
C TYR A 120 -5.84 9.99 -9.53
N ALA A 121 -7.05 9.40 -9.56
CA ALA A 121 -7.45 8.41 -10.55
C ALA A 121 -7.33 8.95 -11.98
N GLN A 122 -7.84 10.17 -12.23
CA GLN A 122 -7.79 10.80 -13.55
C GLN A 122 -6.35 10.97 -14.07
N ARG A 123 -5.39 11.25 -13.18
CA ARG A 123 -3.97 11.31 -13.55
C ARG A 123 -3.33 9.93 -13.70
N ASN A 124 -3.70 8.98 -12.85
CA ASN A 124 -3.10 7.64 -12.84
C ASN A 124 -3.55 6.79 -14.03
N ILE A 125 -4.85 6.74 -14.31
CA ILE A 125 -5.42 5.80 -15.28
C ILE A 125 -4.73 5.90 -16.66
N PRO A 126 -4.50 7.09 -17.25
CA PRO A 126 -3.76 7.20 -18.50
C PRO A 126 -2.34 6.60 -18.41
N ALA A 127 -1.62 6.84 -17.32
CA ALA A 127 -0.27 6.33 -17.13
C ALA A 127 -0.25 4.80 -16.98
N ILE A 128 -1.14 4.22 -16.17
CA ILE A 128 -1.16 2.77 -15.95
C ILE A 128 -1.61 2.02 -17.22
N LEU A 129 -2.51 2.61 -18.03
CA LEU A 129 -2.90 2.01 -19.31
C LEU A 129 -1.74 2.03 -20.32
N GLN A 130 -0.87 3.04 -20.28
CA GLN A 130 0.40 3.01 -21.02
C GLN A 130 1.34 1.91 -20.51
N PHE A 131 1.37 1.65 -19.19
CA PHE A 131 2.14 0.53 -18.65
C PHE A 131 1.58 -0.80 -19.14
N CYS A 132 0.26 -1.00 -19.11
CA CYS A 132 -0.39 -2.19 -19.66
C CYS A 132 -0.07 -2.37 -21.14
N ARG A 133 -0.07 -1.29 -21.93
CA ARG A 133 0.34 -1.36 -23.34
C ARG A 133 1.77 -1.85 -23.49
N ASP A 134 2.72 -1.23 -22.78
CA ASP A 134 4.12 -1.66 -22.83
C ASP A 134 4.27 -3.13 -22.38
N ILE A 135 3.59 -3.55 -21.31
CA ILE A 135 3.58 -4.94 -20.82
C ILE A 135 3.08 -5.88 -21.92
N SER A 136 1.95 -5.55 -22.55
CA SER A 136 1.35 -6.39 -23.60
C SER A 136 2.26 -6.57 -24.82
N GLU A 137 3.10 -5.56 -25.12
CA GLU A 137 3.97 -5.56 -26.30
C GLU A 137 5.34 -6.19 -26.04
N VAL A 138 5.91 -6.07 -24.82
CA VAL A 138 7.31 -6.46 -24.58
C VAL A 138 7.54 -7.48 -23.47
N SER A 139 6.59 -7.71 -22.57
CA SER A 139 6.74 -8.67 -21.47
C SER A 139 6.56 -10.12 -21.95
N ALA A 140 6.83 -11.09 -21.07
CA ALA A 140 6.58 -12.49 -21.39
C ALA A 140 5.07 -12.75 -21.53
N ALA A 141 4.71 -13.76 -22.34
CA ALA A 141 3.33 -14.23 -22.42
C ALA A 141 2.81 -14.63 -21.03
N GLY A 142 1.59 -14.21 -20.69
CA GLY A 142 1.01 -14.46 -19.37
C GLY A 142 1.57 -13.59 -18.25
N CYS A 143 2.30 -12.52 -18.56
CA CYS A 143 2.82 -11.59 -17.54
C CYS A 143 1.70 -11.06 -16.64
N ILE A 144 1.94 -11.10 -15.32
CA ILE A 144 1.02 -10.57 -14.31
C ILE A 144 1.46 -9.18 -13.90
N PHE A 145 0.53 -8.23 -13.98
CA PHE A 145 0.72 -6.86 -13.50
C PHE A 145 0.18 -6.73 -12.07
N ILE A 146 1.07 -6.45 -11.12
CA ILE A 146 0.76 -6.36 -9.69
C ILE A 146 0.78 -4.88 -9.30
N ASN A 147 -0.40 -4.32 -9.04
CA ASN A 147 -0.57 -2.92 -8.72
C ASN A 147 -0.65 -2.69 -7.20
N HIS A 148 0.27 -1.90 -6.67
CA HIS A 148 0.21 -1.34 -5.31
C HIS A 148 -0.13 0.15 -5.30
N ALA A 149 -0.17 0.82 -6.47
CA ALA A 149 -0.47 2.23 -6.54
C ALA A 149 -1.96 2.50 -6.34
N ASN A 150 -2.27 3.43 -5.43
CA ASN A 150 -3.60 3.97 -5.26
C ASN A 150 -4.00 4.93 -6.39
N PRO A 151 -5.30 5.15 -6.65
CA PRO A 151 -6.45 4.51 -6.01
C PRO A 151 -6.66 3.08 -6.55
N MET A 152 -6.42 2.07 -5.72
CA MET A 152 -6.18 0.72 -6.22
C MET A 152 -7.39 0.12 -6.93
N ALA A 153 -8.59 0.30 -6.39
CA ALA A 153 -9.81 -0.22 -7.00
C ALA A 153 -10.04 0.35 -8.41
N MET A 154 -9.93 1.68 -8.56
CA MET A 154 -10.11 2.35 -9.86
C MET A 154 -9.00 1.99 -10.85
N ASN A 155 -7.74 1.97 -10.40
CA ASN A 155 -6.60 1.60 -11.22
C ASN A 155 -6.71 0.17 -11.73
N THR A 156 -6.90 -0.80 -10.83
CA THR A 156 -6.99 -2.22 -11.20
C THR A 156 -8.22 -2.50 -12.06
N TRP A 157 -9.34 -1.81 -11.81
CA TRP A 157 -10.52 -1.93 -12.66
C TRP A 157 -10.24 -1.41 -14.08
N ALA A 158 -9.63 -0.23 -14.22
CA ALA A 158 -9.28 0.33 -15.52
C ALA A 158 -8.32 -0.58 -16.29
N CYS A 159 -7.28 -1.13 -15.65
CA CYS A 159 -6.37 -2.09 -16.27
C CYS A 159 -7.08 -3.36 -16.74
N ASN A 160 -7.92 -3.98 -15.91
CA ASN A 160 -8.58 -5.22 -16.29
C ASN A 160 -9.65 -5.00 -17.38
N LYS A 161 -10.24 -3.81 -17.45
CA LYS A 161 -11.26 -3.49 -18.46
C LYS A 161 -10.66 -3.00 -19.79
N TYR A 162 -9.59 -2.22 -19.75
CA TYR A 162 -9.05 -1.50 -20.91
C TYR A 162 -7.55 -1.73 -21.15
N GLY A 163 -6.86 -2.47 -20.30
CA GLY A 163 -5.40 -2.66 -20.31
C GLY A 163 -4.90 -3.78 -21.22
N TYR A 164 -5.43 -3.87 -22.44
CA TYR A 164 -4.86 -4.73 -23.50
C TYR A 164 -4.75 -6.23 -23.12
N GLY A 165 -5.69 -6.75 -22.34
CA GLY A 165 -5.70 -8.15 -21.90
C GLY A 165 -4.65 -8.51 -20.84
N VAL A 166 -3.93 -7.52 -20.29
CA VAL A 166 -2.95 -7.74 -19.22
C VAL A 166 -3.67 -8.10 -17.92
N LYS A 167 -3.38 -9.30 -17.39
CA LYS A 167 -3.92 -9.76 -16.11
C LYS A 167 -3.39 -8.88 -14.98
N THR A 168 -4.28 -8.10 -14.36
CA THR A 168 -3.90 -7.14 -13.31
C THR A 168 -4.49 -7.52 -11.96
N ILE A 169 -3.63 -7.59 -10.94
CA ILE A 169 -3.98 -7.88 -9.54
C ILE A 169 -3.61 -6.66 -8.69
N GLY A 170 -4.54 -6.19 -7.86
CA GLY A 170 -4.26 -5.15 -6.86
C GLY A 170 -3.91 -5.79 -5.51
N LEU A 171 -2.85 -5.31 -4.86
CA LEU A 171 -2.45 -5.75 -3.51
C LEU A 171 -2.34 -4.57 -2.53
N CYS A 172 -2.99 -4.68 -1.38
CA CYS A 172 -2.92 -3.75 -0.25
C CYS A 172 -2.79 -4.54 1.06
N HIS A 173 -2.18 -3.91 2.07
CA HIS A 173 -1.80 -4.51 3.35
C HIS A 173 -2.79 -4.18 4.50
N GLY A 174 -3.97 -3.64 4.19
CA GLY A 174 -4.92 -3.18 5.22
C GLY A 174 -5.49 -4.33 6.09
N VAL A 175 -5.54 -5.54 5.55
CA VAL A 175 -6.11 -6.71 6.25
C VAL A 175 -5.22 -7.14 7.41
N GLU A 176 -3.90 -7.07 7.25
CA GLU A 176 -2.90 -7.51 8.20
C GLU A 176 -2.95 -6.67 9.48
N PHE A 177 -3.06 -5.34 9.35
CA PHE A 177 -3.13 -4.44 10.50
C PHE A 177 -4.45 -4.57 11.27
N GLY A 178 -5.59 -4.65 10.58
CA GLY A 178 -6.86 -4.87 11.26
C GLY A 178 -6.92 -6.25 11.93
N HIS A 179 -6.24 -7.26 11.39
CA HIS A 179 -6.13 -8.59 12.00
C HIS A 179 -5.39 -8.51 13.35
N GLN A 180 -4.24 -7.81 13.37
CA GLN A 180 -3.49 -7.56 14.61
C GLN A 180 -4.32 -6.79 15.65
N GLN A 181 -5.11 -5.80 15.23
CA GLN A 181 -5.97 -5.05 16.14
C GLN A 181 -7.13 -5.87 16.69
N ILE A 182 -7.73 -6.76 15.89
CA ILE A 182 -8.74 -7.71 16.37
C ILE A 182 -8.13 -8.64 17.43
N ALA A 183 -6.91 -9.16 17.19
CA ALA A 183 -6.20 -9.98 18.15
C ALA A 183 -5.93 -9.21 19.46
N GLN A 184 -5.47 -7.95 19.36
CA GLN A 184 -5.29 -7.06 20.51
C GLN A 184 -6.60 -6.81 21.28
N ALA A 185 -7.72 -6.60 20.59
CA ALA A 185 -9.01 -6.38 21.21
C ALA A 185 -9.50 -7.62 21.97
N LEU A 186 -9.24 -8.82 21.43
CA LEU A 186 -9.64 -10.09 22.02
C LEU A 186 -8.64 -10.63 23.06
N GLY A 187 -7.47 -10.01 23.21
CA GLY A 187 -6.39 -10.50 24.09
C GLY A 187 -5.76 -11.80 23.59
N LEU A 188 -5.69 -12.00 22.28
CA LEU A 188 -5.15 -13.19 21.60
C LEU A 188 -3.97 -12.82 20.70
N LYS A 189 -3.25 -13.83 20.20
CA LYS A 189 -2.29 -13.63 19.11
C LYS A 189 -2.99 -13.70 17.75
N ALA A 190 -2.47 -12.98 16.76
CA ALA A 190 -3.07 -12.96 15.42
C ALA A 190 -3.06 -14.36 14.78
N GLU A 191 -2.02 -15.15 15.03
CA GLU A 191 -1.87 -16.50 14.47
C GLU A 191 -2.89 -17.50 15.04
N GLU A 192 -3.57 -17.15 16.14
CA GLU A 192 -4.63 -17.97 16.74
C GLU A 192 -6.01 -17.72 16.10
N LEU A 193 -6.12 -16.73 15.22
CA LEU A 193 -7.37 -16.30 14.61
C LEU A 193 -7.47 -16.73 13.14
N ASP A 194 -8.59 -17.36 12.79
CA ASP A 194 -9.01 -17.58 11.41
C ASP A 194 -9.96 -16.47 10.99
N ILE A 195 -9.59 -15.73 9.94
CA ILE A 195 -10.33 -14.56 9.46
C ILE A 195 -10.82 -14.74 8.02
N VAL A 196 -12.01 -14.23 7.74
CA VAL A 196 -12.49 -14.04 6.36
C VAL A 196 -12.87 -12.59 6.17
N CYS A 197 -12.35 -12.01 5.10
CA CYS A 197 -12.55 -10.61 4.73
C CYS A 197 -13.23 -10.50 3.36
N ALA A 198 -14.12 -9.54 3.20
CA ALA A 198 -14.76 -9.24 1.91
C ALA A 198 -15.03 -7.74 1.75
N GLY A 199 -14.95 -7.24 0.52
CA GLY A 199 -15.22 -5.84 0.19
C GLY A 199 -14.39 -5.33 -0.99
N ILE A 200 -14.17 -4.03 -1.02
CA ILE A 200 -13.31 -3.35 -2.02
C ILE A 200 -12.07 -2.79 -1.32
N ASN A 201 -11.04 -2.40 -2.09
CA ASN A 201 -9.87 -1.75 -1.50
C ASN A 201 -10.29 -0.60 -0.58
N HIS A 202 -9.66 -0.56 0.60
CA HIS A 202 -9.90 0.38 1.67
C HIS A 202 -11.33 0.45 2.23
N GLN A 203 -12.17 -0.53 1.88
CA GLN A 203 -13.49 -0.74 2.47
C GLN A 203 -13.81 -2.24 2.50
N THR A 204 -12.88 -2.99 3.09
CA THR A 204 -12.97 -4.43 3.33
C THR A 204 -13.42 -4.67 4.77
N TRP A 205 -14.18 -5.74 5.00
CA TRP A 205 -14.80 -6.03 6.29
C TRP A 205 -14.47 -7.45 6.75
N TYR A 206 -14.20 -7.62 8.04
CA TYR A 206 -14.03 -8.93 8.68
C TYR A 206 -15.40 -9.57 8.89
N ILE A 207 -15.85 -10.34 7.91
CA ILE A 207 -17.16 -11.02 7.93
C ILE A 207 -17.15 -12.30 8.76
N ARG A 208 -15.96 -12.80 9.13
CA ARG A 208 -15.79 -13.93 10.04
C ARG A 208 -14.47 -13.81 10.80
N VAL A 209 -14.52 -14.03 12.11
CA VAL A 209 -13.35 -14.16 12.99
C VAL A 209 -13.57 -15.36 13.91
N LYS A 210 -12.70 -16.35 13.84
CA LYS A 210 -12.78 -17.59 14.63
C LYS A 210 -11.52 -17.79 15.46
N HIS A 211 -11.69 -18.34 16.66
CA HIS A 211 -10.59 -18.85 17.48
C HIS A 211 -10.90 -20.31 17.83
N ARG A 212 -10.00 -21.24 17.44
CA ARG A 212 -10.18 -22.70 17.66
C ARG A 212 -11.57 -23.20 17.22
N GLY A 213 -12.01 -22.77 16.04
CA GLY A 213 -13.31 -23.12 15.46
C GLY A 213 -14.52 -22.35 16.01
N LYS A 214 -14.40 -21.65 17.13
CA LYS A 214 -15.49 -20.85 17.72
C LYS A 214 -15.58 -19.47 17.07
N ASP A 215 -16.77 -19.10 16.60
CA ASP A 215 -17.04 -17.79 16.02
C ASP A 215 -17.03 -16.69 17.11
N LEU A 216 -16.21 -15.68 16.90
CA LEU A 216 -16.05 -14.51 17.76
C LEU A 216 -16.52 -13.21 17.09
N THR A 217 -17.03 -13.26 15.85
CA THR A 217 -17.40 -12.07 15.06
C THR A 217 -18.37 -11.18 15.82
N GLY A 218 -19.41 -11.76 16.43
CA GLY A 218 -20.39 -11.02 17.24
C GLY A 218 -19.86 -10.47 18.57
N LYS A 219 -18.62 -10.80 18.96
CA LYS A 219 -17.98 -10.31 20.21
C LYS A 219 -17.05 -9.13 19.99
N LEU A 220 -16.74 -8.81 18.73
CA LEU A 220 -15.75 -7.79 18.42
C LEU A 220 -16.14 -6.43 19.02
N LEU A 221 -17.40 -6.02 18.94
CA LEU A 221 -17.82 -4.69 19.44
C LEU A 221 -17.48 -4.53 20.93
N ALA A 222 -17.90 -5.48 21.76
CA ALA A 222 -17.62 -5.46 23.18
C ALA A 222 -16.11 -5.51 23.47
N ALA A 223 -15.35 -6.32 22.72
CA ALA A 223 -13.90 -6.42 22.88
C ALA A 223 -13.18 -5.10 22.58
N PHE A 224 -13.54 -4.42 21.47
CA PHE A 224 -12.98 -3.13 21.11
C PHE A 224 -13.36 -2.02 22.10
N GLU A 225 -14.59 -2.03 22.62
CA GLU A 225 -15.05 -1.04 23.62
C GLU A 225 -14.40 -1.23 25.00
N GLN A 226 -14.02 -2.46 25.36
CA GLN A 226 -13.30 -2.76 26.61
C GLN A 226 -11.82 -2.38 26.53
N ASN A 227 -11.22 -2.39 25.33
CA ASN A 227 -9.83 -1.98 25.14
C ASN A 227 -9.69 -0.44 25.22
N ARG A 228 -9.06 0.05 26.29
CA ARG A 228 -8.91 1.50 26.55
C ARG A 228 -8.23 2.28 25.41
N GLN A 229 -7.21 1.69 24.78
CA GLN A 229 -6.48 2.33 23.70
C GLN A 229 -7.34 2.38 22.44
N LEU A 230 -7.85 1.23 22.00
CA LEU A 230 -8.64 1.13 20.76
C LEU A 230 -9.94 1.93 20.85
N ARG A 231 -10.63 1.94 22.00
CA ARG A 231 -11.80 2.80 22.21
C ARG A 231 -11.50 4.29 21.99
N ARG A 232 -10.26 4.73 22.28
CA ARG A 232 -9.84 6.12 22.06
C ARG A 232 -9.46 6.36 20.59
N THR A 233 -8.67 5.47 20.01
CA THR A 233 -8.05 5.69 18.68
C THR A 233 -8.90 5.19 17.50
N GLU A 234 -9.87 4.31 17.72
CA GLU A 234 -10.65 3.62 16.67
C GLU A 234 -12.14 3.96 16.65
N LYS A 235 -12.52 5.18 17.09
CA LYS A 235 -13.92 5.58 17.23
C LYS A 235 -14.74 5.42 15.95
N VAL A 236 -14.18 5.75 14.79
CA VAL A 236 -14.87 5.63 13.50
C VAL A 236 -15.13 4.17 13.18
N ARG A 237 -14.11 3.31 13.29
CA ARG A 237 -14.27 1.86 13.08
C ARG A 237 -15.21 1.20 14.08
N ILE A 238 -15.17 1.59 15.35
CA ILE A 238 -16.07 1.06 16.39
C ILE A 238 -17.52 1.48 16.10
N ASP A 239 -17.75 2.72 15.65
CA ASP A 239 -19.09 3.17 15.26
C ASP A 239 -19.61 2.45 14.02
N MET A 240 -18.74 2.19 13.03
CA MET A 240 -19.07 1.38 11.86
C MET A 240 -19.40 -0.07 12.27
N LEU A 241 -18.60 -0.67 13.15
CA LEU A 241 -18.86 -2.00 13.72
C LEU A 241 -20.19 -2.04 14.47
N ARG A 242 -20.52 -1.00 15.24
CA ARG A 242 -21.82 -0.90 15.94
C ARG A 242 -23.00 -0.83 14.98
N ARG A 243 -22.86 -0.11 13.86
CA ARG A 243 -23.93 0.09 12.88
C ARG A 243 -24.14 -1.11 11.96
N PHE A 244 -23.05 -1.73 11.51
CA PHE A 244 -23.08 -2.74 10.46
C PHE A 244 -22.80 -4.16 10.96
N GLY A 245 -22.32 -4.32 12.19
CA GLY A 245 -22.02 -5.62 12.79
C GLY A 245 -20.66 -6.21 12.40
N TYR A 246 -19.90 -5.55 11.53
CA TYR A 246 -18.59 -6.02 11.06
C TYR A 246 -17.51 -4.95 11.21
N TYR A 247 -16.29 -5.38 11.53
CA TYR A 247 -15.14 -4.48 11.66
C TYR A 247 -14.55 -4.20 10.28
N SER A 248 -14.12 -2.97 10.01
CA SER A 248 -13.48 -2.59 8.75
C SER A 248 -11.95 -2.68 8.85
N THR A 249 -11.29 -3.06 7.77
CA THR A 249 -9.83 -3.23 7.70
C THR A 249 -9.08 -1.93 7.89
N GLU A 250 -9.60 -0.83 7.35
CA GLU A 250 -8.83 0.40 7.26
C GLU A 250 -8.95 1.31 8.46
N SER A 251 -7.86 2.04 8.71
CA SER A 251 -7.79 3.08 9.73
C SER A 251 -8.93 4.09 9.63
N ASN A 252 -9.21 4.75 10.76
CA ASN A 252 -10.16 5.85 10.80
C ASN A 252 -9.87 6.92 9.73
N GLY A 253 -8.61 7.16 9.38
CA GLY A 253 -8.23 8.08 8.31
C GLY A 253 -8.90 7.76 6.99
N HIS A 254 -8.69 6.56 6.45
CA HIS A 254 -9.35 6.13 5.21
C HIS A 254 -10.86 5.96 5.40
N LEU A 255 -11.28 5.26 6.45
CA LEU A 255 -12.69 4.89 6.63
C LEU A 255 -13.59 6.11 6.78
N SER A 256 -13.09 7.18 7.40
CA SER A 256 -13.84 8.43 7.56
C SER A 256 -14.15 9.14 6.24
N GLU A 257 -13.44 8.83 5.16
CA GLU A 257 -13.67 9.38 3.82
C GLU A 257 -14.80 8.65 3.08
N TYR A 258 -15.06 7.38 3.39
CA TYR A 258 -16.06 6.54 2.70
C TYR A 258 -17.52 6.85 3.03
N VAL A 259 -17.79 7.56 4.13
CA VAL A 259 -19.17 7.80 4.59
C VAL A 259 -19.39 9.27 4.99
N PRO A 260 -20.61 9.81 4.80
CA PRO A 260 -20.88 11.23 4.97
C PRO A 260 -21.02 11.68 6.44
N TRP A 261 -20.60 10.87 7.42
CA TRP A 261 -20.91 11.09 8.83
C TRP A 261 -19.77 11.78 9.60
N TYR A 262 -18.53 11.42 9.30
CA TYR A 262 -17.40 11.73 10.19
C TYR A 262 -16.65 13.00 9.80
N ARG A 263 -16.57 13.31 8.50
CA ARG A 263 -15.84 14.48 7.98
C ARG A 263 -16.74 15.57 7.39
N LYS A 264 -18.07 15.46 7.57
CA LYS A 264 -19.05 16.40 6.97
C LYS A 264 -18.86 17.85 7.41
N ARG A 265 -18.38 18.09 8.63
CA ARG A 265 -18.18 19.42 9.21
C ARG A 265 -16.85 19.44 9.96
N LEU A 266 -15.99 20.39 9.62
CA LEU A 266 -14.66 20.55 10.24
C LEU A 266 -14.73 20.59 11.78
N LYS A 267 -15.70 21.31 12.34
CA LYS A 267 -15.89 21.41 13.80
C LYS A 267 -16.23 20.08 14.49
N ASP A 268 -16.71 19.09 13.76
CA ASP A 268 -17.09 17.79 14.31
C ASP A 268 -15.98 16.74 14.22
N ILE A 269 -14.89 17.01 13.50
CA ILE A 269 -13.78 16.05 13.30
C ILE A 269 -13.25 15.56 14.65
N ARG A 270 -13.03 16.45 15.62
CA ARG A 270 -12.50 16.11 16.95
C ARG A 270 -13.42 15.21 17.79
N LYS A 271 -14.70 15.06 17.42
CA LYS A 271 -15.60 14.09 18.06
C LYS A 271 -15.17 12.66 17.74
N TRP A 272 -14.72 12.45 16.51
CA TRP A 272 -14.43 11.13 15.93
C TRP A 272 -12.94 10.81 15.83
N ILE A 273 -12.10 11.82 15.65
CA ILE A 273 -10.69 11.67 15.32
C ILE A 273 -9.85 11.98 16.55
N ASP A 274 -8.93 11.06 16.87
CA ASP A 274 -7.87 11.27 17.85
C ASP A 274 -6.63 11.86 17.14
N LEU A 275 -6.11 13.01 17.59
CA LEU A 275 -5.02 13.71 16.88
C LEU A 275 -3.62 13.26 17.30
N SER A 276 -3.47 12.17 18.07
CA SER A 276 -2.15 11.67 18.48
C SER A 276 -1.35 11.05 17.34
N SER A 277 -2.00 10.67 16.25
CA SER A 277 -1.37 10.15 15.05
C SER A 277 -2.21 10.50 13.82
N TRP A 278 -1.54 10.80 12.71
CA TRP A 278 -2.20 11.17 11.46
C TRP A 278 -3.20 10.10 10.99
N ILE A 279 -2.84 8.82 11.19
CA ILE A 279 -3.60 7.65 10.70
C ILE A 279 -4.98 7.54 11.35
N ASN A 280 -5.16 8.18 12.50
CA ASN A 280 -6.43 8.23 13.21
C ASN A 280 -7.43 9.16 12.53
N GLY A 281 -7.01 9.98 11.56
CA GLY A 281 -7.87 10.79 10.71
C GLY A 281 -7.60 12.29 10.69
N GLU A 282 -6.38 12.73 11.01
CA GLU A 282 -5.99 14.14 10.94
C GLU A 282 -6.24 14.73 9.55
N THR A 283 -6.79 15.95 9.46
CA THR A 283 -6.96 16.68 8.19
C THR A 283 -5.63 16.80 7.46
N GLY A 284 -5.58 16.32 6.21
CA GLY A 284 -4.36 16.29 5.40
C GLY A 284 -3.21 15.49 6.02
N GLY A 285 -3.50 14.63 7.00
CA GLY A 285 -2.48 13.96 7.82
C GLY A 285 -1.53 13.11 6.98
N TYR A 286 -2.04 12.41 5.96
CA TYR A 286 -1.20 11.59 5.10
C TYR A 286 -0.24 12.44 4.25
N LEU A 287 -0.73 13.57 3.71
CA LEU A 287 0.10 14.52 2.97
C LEU A 287 1.20 15.10 3.85
N ARG A 288 0.85 15.51 5.08
CA ARG A 288 1.81 16.05 6.05
C ARG A 288 2.94 15.06 6.31
N VAL A 289 2.63 13.82 6.66
CA VAL A 289 3.63 12.78 6.91
C VAL A 289 4.47 12.49 5.67
N CYS A 290 3.83 12.38 4.50
CA CYS A 290 4.56 12.18 3.24
C CYS A 290 5.52 13.34 2.92
N ALA A 291 5.13 14.58 3.22
CA ALA A 291 5.95 15.77 3.01
C ALA A 291 7.12 15.85 4.01
N GLU A 292 6.86 15.59 5.29
CA GLU A 292 7.87 15.56 6.36
C GLU A 292 8.89 14.45 6.15
N SER A 293 8.44 13.27 5.72
CA SER A 293 9.33 12.14 5.41
C SER A 293 10.04 12.28 4.07
N ARG A 294 9.77 13.30 3.25
CA ARG A 294 10.31 13.42 1.88
C ARG A 294 11.83 13.55 1.83
N ASN A 295 12.43 14.11 2.88
CA ASN A 295 13.88 14.33 2.96
C ASN A 295 14.64 13.06 3.37
N TRP A 296 13.99 11.89 3.39
CA TRP A 296 14.61 10.60 3.66
C TRP A 296 15.87 10.34 2.82
N PHE A 297 16.00 10.93 1.63
CA PHE A 297 17.24 10.76 0.87
C PHE A 297 18.44 11.41 1.58
N GLU A 298 18.26 12.59 2.17
CA GLU A 298 19.35 13.31 2.83
C GLU A 298 19.57 12.78 4.24
N THR A 299 18.50 12.40 4.93
CA THR A 299 18.56 11.98 6.33
C THR A 299 18.69 10.47 6.49
N ASP A 300 17.97 9.67 5.72
CA ASP A 300 17.76 8.23 6.01
C ASP A 300 18.58 7.33 5.09
N PHE A 301 18.80 7.70 3.82
CA PHE A 301 19.59 6.89 2.89
C PHE A 301 21.04 6.66 3.37
N PRO A 302 21.79 7.67 3.86
CA PRO A 302 23.10 7.43 4.46
C PRO A 302 23.04 6.49 5.66
N ASN A 303 21.97 6.57 6.45
CA ASN A 303 21.75 5.70 7.60
C ASN A 303 21.45 4.26 7.15
N TRP A 304 20.66 4.06 6.08
CA TRP A 304 20.40 2.73 5.52
C TRP A 304 21.64 2.08 4.93
N LEU A 305 22.57 2.87 4.37
CA LEU A 305 23.87 2.39 3.90
C LEU A 305 24.80 1.97 5.05
N LYS A 306 24.71 2.62 6.21
CA LYS A 306 25.46 2.24 7.42
C LYS A 306 24.83 1.08 8.17
N ALA A 307 23.50 0.95 8.10
CA ALA A 307 22.76 -0.12 8.75
C ALA A 307 23.16 -1.49 8.17
N PRO A 308 23.08 -2.58 8.99
CA PRO A 308 23.31 -3.93 8.50
C PRO A 308 22.45 -4.24 7.26
N PRO A 309 23.00 -4.97 6.27
CA PRO A 309 22.22 -5.48 5.16
C PRO A 309 21.02 -6.29 5.65
N TYR A 310 19.93 -6.28 4.89
CA TYR A 310 18.79 -7.15 5.21
C TYR A 310 19.18 -8.60 5.09
N LYS A 311 18.77 -9.42 6.06
CA LYS A 311 18.84 -10.88 5.96
C LYS A 311 17.58 -11.38 5.26
N PHE A 312 17.75 -12.34 4.35
CA PHE A 312 16.65 -12.94 3.60
C PHE A 312 16.26 -14.27 4.26
N THR A 313 15.49 -14.15 5.35
CA THR A 313 15.00 -15.26 6.17
C THR A 313 13.48 -15.38 6.05
N PRO A 314 12.91 -16.61 6.04
CA PRO A 314 11.47 -16.80 6.09
C PRO A 314 10.81 -16.33 7.40
N GLU A 315 11.59 -16.25 8.49
CA GLU A 315 11.20 -15.69 9.79
C GLU A 315 11.29 -14.16 9.83
#